data_AF-A0A2S7XP02-F1
#
_entry.id   AF-A0A2S7XP02-F1
#
_cell.length_a   1.000
_cell.length_b   1.000
_cell.length_c   1.000
_cell.angle_alpha   90.00
_cell.angle_beta   90.00
_cell.angle_gamma   90.00
#
_symmetry.space_group_name_H-M   'P 1'
#
loop_
_entity.id
_entity.type
_entity.pdbx_description
1 polymer ?
#
loop_
_entity_poly.entity_id
_entity_poly.type
_entity_poly.pdbx_seq_one_letter_code
_entity_poly.pdbx_strand_id
1 'polypeptide(L)'
;MEFWIESHGVKTTTLDQLVQKHCQPNQPRPPLASNQLNGMLKGFIDLLLVHEGRYYVVDWKSNWLGKDDAAYTRMAMQLEMLHHRYDLQAVLYVLALHRLLKARLPNYDYDA
;
A
#
# COMPACT_ATOMS: atom_id res chain seq x y z
N MET A 1 1.17 6.85 -11.99
CA MET A 1 2.63 6.54 -12.10
C MET A 1 2.82 5.04 -12.19
N GLU A 2 3.44 4.54 -13.26
CA GLU A 2 3.86 3.13 -13.36
C GLU A 2 5.13 2.89 -12.55
N PHE A 3 5.26 1.72 -11.92
CA PHE A 3 6.49 1.31 -11.25
C PHE A 3 6.76 -0.18 -11.40
N TRP A 4 8.03 -0.52 -11.15
CA TRP A 4 8.54 -1.88 -11.14
C TRP A 4 9.38 -2.12 -9.88
N ILE A 5 9.11 -3.20 -9.15
CA ILE A 5 9.91 -3.65 -8.00
C ILE A 5 10.46 -5.03 -8.31
N GLU A 6 11.77 -5.14 -8.38
CA GLU A 6 12.43 -6.44 -8.46
C GLU A 6 12.29 -7.19 -7.13
N SER A 7 11.97 -8.49 -7.22
CA SER A 7 11.83 -9.41 -6.11
C SER A 7 12.73 -10.62 -6.31
N HIS A 8 13.50 -10.97 -5.28
CA HIS A 8 14.43 -12.10 -5.27
C HIS A 8 14.02 -13.06 -4.15
N GLY A 9 13.24 -14.08 -4.51
CA GLY A 9 12.83 -15.12 -3.56
C GLY A 9 12.00 -14.61 -2.36
N VAL A 10 11.21 -13.55 -2.51
CA VAL A 10 10.44 -12.94 -1.43
C VAL A 10 9.29 -13.87 -1.01
N LYS A 11 9.30 -14.34 0.23
CA LYS A 11 8.21 -15.17 0.78
C LYS A 11 7.00 -14.29 1.08
N THR A 12 5.85 -14.61 0.50
CA THR A 12 4.61 -13.85 0.72
C THR A 12 4.17 -13.92 2.19
N THR A 13 4.47 -15.01 2.90
CA THR A 13 4.17 -15.15 4.33
C THR A 13 4.95 -14.16 5.19
N THR A 14 6.22 -13.93 4.88
CA THR A 14 7.04 -12.92 5.58
C THR A 14 6.55 -11.50 5.27
N LEU A 15 6.21 -11.23 4.01
CA LEU A 15 5.62 -9.95 3.61
C LEU A 15 4.30 -9.70 4.34
N ASP A 16 3.43 -10.71 4.39
CA ASP A 16 2.15 -10.65 5.09
C ASP A 16 2.32 -10.34 6.58
N GLN A 17 3.24 -11.05 7.25
CA GLN A 17 3.58 -10.82 8.66
C GLN A 17 4.07 -9.40 8.92
N LEU A 18 4.94 -8.86 8.05
CA LEU A 18 5.46 -7.50 8.19
C LEU A 18 4.35 -6.46 8.03
N VAL A 19 3.50 -6.60 7.01
CA VAL A 19 2.37 -5.68 6.80
C VAL A 19 1.38 -5.77 7.95
N GLN A 20 1.04 -6.96 8.43
CA GLN A 20 0.14 -7.12 9.57
C GLN A 20 0.70 -6.51 10.86
N LYS A 21 2.01 -6.61 11.08
CA LYS A 21 2.68 -6.05 12.25
C LYS A 21 2.69 -4.52 12.24
N HIS A 22 2.89 -3.92 11.07
CA HIS A 22 3.15 -2.47 10.97
C HIS A 22 1.96 -1.65 10.44
N CYS A 23 0.98 -2.28 9.79
CA CYS A 23 -0.18 -1.63 9.20
C CYS A 23 -1.47 -2.19 9.82
N GLN A 24 -2.13 -1.38 10.65
CA GLN A 24 -3.37 -1.75 11.36
C GLN A 24 -3.22 -3.05 12.19
N PRO A 25 -2.32 -3.11 13.18
CA PRO A 25 -2.03 -4.35 13.90
C PRO A 25 -3.26 -4.93 14.60
N ASN A 26 -3.28 -6.26 14.73
CA ASN A 26 -4.33 -7.03 15.40
C ASN A 26 -5.74 -6.93 14.77
N GLN A 27 -5.83 -6.52 13.50
CA GLN A 27 -7.08 -6.48 12.75
C GLN A 27 -7.20 -7.67 11.78
N PRO A 28 -8.36 -8.35 11.71
CA PRO A 28 -8.56 -9.49 10.82
C PRO A 28 -8.49 -9.07 9.36
N ARG A 29 -7.84 -9.90 8.52
CA ARG A 29 -7.80 -9.75 7.06
C ARG A 29 -7.49 -11.09 6.40
N PRO A 30 -7.85 -11.31 5.12
CA PRO A 30 -7.47 -12.53 4.41
C PRO A 30 -5.95 -12.71 4.38
N PRO A 31 -5.43 -13.90 4.71
CA PRO A 31 -3.99 -14.15 4.63
C PRO A 31 -3.52 -14.15 3.18
N LEU A 32 -2.25 -13.81 2.95
CA LEU A 32 -1.67 -14.05 1.63
C LEU A 32 -1.45 -15.55 1.41
N ALA A 33 -1.71 -16.02 0.19
CA ALA A 33 -1.36 -17.39 -0.19
C ALA A 33 0.15 -17.61 -0.02
N SER A 34 0.53 -18.75 0.56
CA SER A 34 1.94 -19.10 0.75
C SER A 34 2.61 -19.33 -0.60
N ASN A 35 3.50 -18.42 -0.98
CA ASN A 35 4.20 -18.45 -2.25
C ASN A 35 5.57 -17.76 -2.12
N GLN A 36 6.37 -17.88 -3.16
CA GLN A 36 7.64 -17.16 -3.30
C GLN A 36 7.59 -16.29 -4.57
N LEU A 37 7.75 -14.98 -4.38
CA LEU A 37 7.83 -14.01 -5.47
C LEU A 37 9.26 -13.91 -5.97
N ASN A 38 9.46 -14.16 -7.26
CA ASN A 38 10.74 -14.02 -7.94
C ASN A 38 10.52 -13.38 -9.32
N GLY A 39 11.23 -12.29 -9.61
CA GLY A 39 11.04 -11.49 -10.82
C GLY A 39 10.48 -10.09 -10.52
N MET A 40 9.73 -9.50 -11.45
CA MET A 40 9.30 -8.11 -11.36
C MET A 40 7.84 -7.98 -10.93
N LEU A 41 7.60 -7.22 -9.86
CA LEU A 41 6.29 -6.72 -9.50
C LEU A 41 6.02 -5.43 -10.28
N LYS A 42 4.91 -5.40 -11.01
CA LYS A 42 4.43 -4.22 -11.72
C LYS A 42 3.24 -3.60 -11.00
N GLY A 43 3.18 -2.28 -10.92
CA GLY A 43 2.01 -1.59 -10.39
C GLY A 43 1.81 -0.18 -10.95
N PHE A 44 0.64 0.38 -10.69
CA PHE A 44 0.26 1.73 -11.10
C PHE A 44 -0.36 2.47 -9.92
N ILE A 45 0.21 3.62 -9.59
CA ILE A 45 -0.37 4.55 -8.63
C ILE A 45 -1.32 5.48 -9.39
N ASP A 46 -2.57 5.56 -8.95
CA ASP A 46 -3.60 6.44 -9.53
C ASP A 46 -3.16 7.90 -9.51
N LEU A 47 -2.85 8.42 -8.31
CA LEU A 47 -2.42 9.81 -8.14
C LEU A 47 -1.27 9.93 -7.14
N LEU A 48 -0.27 10.71 -7.56
CA LEU A 48 0.75 11.26 -6.69
C LEU A 48 0.58 12.77 -6.65
N LEU A 49 0.63 13.34 -5.46
CA LEU A 49 0.58 14.78 -5.28
C LEU A 49 1.63 15.24 -4.27
N VAL A 50 2.01 16.51 -4.40
CA VAL A 50 2.92 17.19 -3.48
C VAL A 50 2.15 18.33 -2.83
N HIS A 51 2.18 18.37 -1.51
CA HIS A 51 1.60 19.45 -0.74
C HIS A 51 2.56 19.84 0.38
N GLU A 52 2.94 21.12 0.43
CA GLU A 52 3.87 21.67 1.43
C GLU A 52 5.19 20.86 1.57
N GLY A 53 5.73 20.40 0.44
CA GLY A 53 6.97 19.61 0.40
C GLY A 53 6.81 18.14 0.78
N ARG A 54 5.61 17.70 1.20
CA ARG A 54 5.29 16.29 1.48
C ARG A 54 4.68 15.63 0.25
N TYR A 55 5.06 14.37 0.02
CA TYR A 55 4.58 13.56 -1.09
C TYR A 55 3.50 12.58 -0.60
N TYR A 56 2.40 12.50 -1.34
CA TYR A 56 1.24 11.69 -0.99
C TYR A 56 0.87 10.73 -2.12
N VAL A 57 0.44 9.53 -1.72
CA VAL A 57 -0.20 8.54 -2.58
C VAL A 57 -1.70 8.63 -2.34
N VAL A 58 -2.47 8.79 -3.42
CA VAL A 58 -3.94 8.74 -3.40
C VAL A 58 -4.38 7.68 -4.39
N ASP A 59 -5.31 6.84 -3.95
CA ASP A 59 -5.83 5.71 -4.72
C ASP A 59 -7.36 5.70 -4.58
N TRP A 60 -8.08 5.64 -5.71
CA TRP A 60 -9.54 5.71 -5.70
C TRP A 60 -10.14 4.31 -5.70
N LYS A 61 -11.11 4.09 -4.81
CA LYS A 61 -11.83 2.82 -4.68
C LYS A 61 -13.31 3.02 -4.96
N SER A 62 -13.85 2.23 -5.87
CA SER A 62 -15.28 2.21 -6.20
C SER A 62 -16.09 1.21 -5.36
N ASN A 63 -15.50 0.68 -4.27
CA ASN A 63 -16.17 -0.24 -3.36
C ASN A 63 -17.47 0.37 -2.83
N TRP A 64 -18.54 -0.40 -2.92
CA TRP A 64 -19.86 -0.01 -2.41
C TRP A 64 -19.99 -0.48 -0.97
N LEU A 65 -20.12 0.46 -0.02
CA LEU A 65 -20.28 0.15 1.41
C LEU A 65 -21.74 0.29 1.86
N GLY A 66 -22.55 1.00 1.08
CA GLY A 66 -23.96 1.20 1.35
C GLY A 66 -24.54 2.35 0.52
N LYS A 67 -25.81 2.64 0.73
CA LYS A 67 -26.57 3.59 -0.09
C LYS A 67 -26.23 5.07 0.17
N ASP A 68 -25.71 5.41 1.35
CA ASP A 68 -25.51 6.78 1.81
C ASP A 68 -24.23 6.91 2.64
N ASP A 69 -23.86 8.15 2.96
CA ASP A 69 -22.63 8.50 3.68
C ASP A 69 -22.51 7.80 5.05
N ALA A 70 -23.63 7.46 5.68
CA ALA A 70 -23.63 6.76 6.97
C ALA A 70 -23.06 5.34 6.87
N ALA A 71 -23.02 4.75 5.67
CA ALA A 71 -22.37 3.46 5.43
C ALA A 71 -20.84 3.55 5.32
N TYR A 72 -20.29 4.73 5.03
CA TYR A 72 -18.87 4.98 4.81
C TYR A 72 -18.17 5.48 6.08
N THR A 73 -18.51 4.90 7.23
CA THR A 73 -17.81 5.20 8.49
C THR A 73 -16.35 4.80 8.39
N ARG A 74 -15.48 5.45 9.19
CA ARG A 74 -14.06 5.09 9.28
C ARG A 74 -13.84 3.59 9.56
N MET A 75 -14.68 3.00 10.41
CA MET A 75 -14.60 1.57 10.72
C MET A 75 -14.99 0.70 9.54
N ALA A 76 -16.09 1.00 8.84
CA ALA A 76 -16.53 0.26 7.67
C ALA A 76 -15.49 0.33 6.54
N MET A 77 -14.96 1.52 6.25
CA MET A 77 -13.88 1.70 5.29
C MET A 77 -12.61 0.95 5.68
N GLN A 78 -12.22 0.98 6.96
CA GLN A 78 -11.05 0.23 7.43
C GLN A 78 -11.23 -1.28 7.24
N LEU A 79 -12.41 -1.83 7.56
CA LEU A 79 -12.70 -3.25 7.35
C LEU A 79 -12.65 -3.63 5.87
N GLU A 80 -13.23 -2.81 5.00
CA GLU A 80 -13.20 -3.02 3.55
C GLU A 80 -11.76 -2.96 2.99
N MET A 81 -10.97 -1.98 3.43
CA MET A 81 -9.56 -1.86 3.06
C MET A 81 -8.75 -3.10 3.44
N LEU A 82 -8.98 -3.63 4.64
CA LEU A 82 -8.31 -4.83 5.12
C LEU A 82 -8.80 -6.09 4.39
N HIS A 83 -10.10 -6.20 4.12
CA HIS A 83 -10.67 -7.32 3.36
C HIS A 83 -10.01 -7.47 1.99
N HIS A 84 -9.81 -6.36 1.28
CA HIS A 84 -9.17 -6.35 -0.04
C HIS A 84 -7.64 -6.24 -0.03
N ARG A 85 -7.01 -6.25 1.14
CA ARG A 85 -5.55 -6.11 1.29
C ARG A 85 -4.98 -4.82 0.68
N TYR A 86 -5.74 -3.72 0.76
CA TYR A 86 -5.26 -2.40 0.36
C TYR A 86 -4.16 -1.87 1.28
N ASP A 87 -4.02 -2.43 2.48
CA ASP A 87 -2.86 -2.22 3.35
C ASP A 87 -1.54 -2.66 2.69
N LEU A 88 -1.52 -3.84 2.08
CA LEU A 88 -0.38 -4.35 1.32
C LEU A 88 -0.12 -3.49 0.08
N GLN A 89 -1.17 -3.13 -0.65
CA GLN A 89 -1.07 -2.25 -1.82
C GLN A 89 -0.44 -0.91 -1.45
N ALA A 90 -0.91 -0.27 -0.38
CA ALA A 90 -0.38 0.99 0.11
C ALA A 90 1.10 0.90 0.46
N VAL A 91 1.53 -0.17 1.15
CA VAL A 91 2.96 -0.40 1.47
C VAL A 91 3.81 -0.53 0.21
N LEU A 92 3.35 -1.27 -0.79
CA LEU A 92 4.06 -1.43 -2.06
C LEU A 92 4.16 -0.12 -2.83
N TYR A 93 3.11 0.70 -2.79
CA TYR A 93 3.08 2.01 -3.44
C TYR A 93 4.02 3.00 -2.75
N VAL A 94 3.99 3.04 -1.42
CA VAL A 94 4.92 3.86 -0.63
C VAL A 94 6.36 3.41 -0.84
N LEU A 95 6.63 2.10 -0.91
CA LEU A 95 7.96 1.58 -1.22
C LEU A 95 8.44 2.02 -2.61
N ALA A 96 7.58 1.94 -3.63
CA ALA A 96 7.89 2.40 -4.97
C ALA A 96 8.20 3.90 -5.00
N LEU A 97 7.36 4.71 -4.35
CA LEU A 97 7.56 6.15 -4.22
C LEU A 97 8.85 6.48 -3.46
N HIS A 98 9.10 5.82 -2.33
CA HIS A 98 10.30 5.98 -1.54
C HIS A 98 11.57 5.75 -2.37
N ARG A 99 11.60 4.64 -3.15
CA ARG A 99 12.72 4.35 -4.05
C ARG A 99 12.89 5.42 -5.13
N LEU A 100 11.79 5.90 -5.71
CA LEU A 100 11.83 6.96 -6.71
C LEU A 100 12.38 8.27 -6.13
N LEU A 101 11.84 8.73 -5.00
CA LEU A 101 12.25 9.97 -4.35
C LEU A 101 13.73 9.91 -3.93
N LYS A 102 14.16 8.79 -3.33
CA LYS A 102 15.56 8.56 -2.98
C LYS A 102 16.51 8.63 -4.18
N ALA A 103 16.05 8.20 -5.35
CA ALA A 103 16.85 8.24 -6.58
C ALA A 103 16.88 9.63 -7.25
N ARG A 104 15.91 10.51 -6.96
CA ARG A 104 15.72 11.77 -7.68
C ARG A 104 16.01 13.01 -6.85
N LEU A 105 15.79 12.95 -5.55
CA LEU A 105 15.94 14.09 -4.66
C LEU A 105 17.23 13.95 -3.83
N PRO A 106 18.16 14.92 -3.94
CA PRO A 106 19.28 14.97 -3.03
C PRO A 106 18.79 15.21 -1.60
N ASN A 107 19.44 14.60 -0.61
CA ASN A 107 19.09 14.71 0.81
C ASN A 107 17.64 14.28 1.14
N TYR A 108 17.05 13.39 0.36
CA TYR A 108 15.75 12.82 0.67
C TYR A 108 15.77 12.06 1.99
N ASP A 109 14.87 12.47 2.89
CA ASP A 109 14.55 11.79 4.14
C ASP A 109 13.07 11.43 4.13
N TYR A 110 12.75 10.18 4.47
CA TYR A 110 11.38 9.69 4.51
C TYR A 110 10.65 10.20 5.76
N ASP A 111 11.37 10.40 6.87
CA ASP A 111 10.79 10.73 8.17
C ASP A 111 10.79 12.25 8.47
N ALA A 112 11.26 13.09 7.54
CA ALA A 112 11.28 14.54 7.65
C ALA A 112 9.88 15.21 7.61
#